data_AF-A0A9P1GA11-F1
#
_entry.id   AF-A0A9P1GA11-F1
#
_cell.length_a   1.000
_cell.length_b   1.000
_cell.length_c   1.000
_cell.angle_alpha   90.00
_cell.angle_beta   90.00
_cell.angle_gamma   90.00
#
_symmetry.space_group_name_H-M   'P 1'
#
loop_
_entity.id
_entity.type
_entity.pdbx_description
1 polymer ?
#
loop_
_entity_poly.entity_id
_entity_poly.type
_entity_poly.pdbx_seq_one_letter_code
_entity_poly.pdbx_strand_id
1 'polypeptide(L)'
;MGPECASWGIPARGTSKRTYINPFGAMELGFVADANECVAKLVLCLLLMMAKHAYFVIEQPANSLLQKAHRFETFINHTCYVYSCRFWMQLHGHGSPKPTICYSNAPWVNCLNLGPLRKGVRLANTVLHTTRQTLRNGGGNLAMIRFSLTHGI
;
A
#
# COMPACT_ATOMS: atom_id res chain seq x y z
N MET A 1 -10.84 -8.14 -4.24
CA MET A 1 -10.64 -6.80 -4.85
C MET A 1 -10.00 -5.91 -3.80
N GLY A 2 -8.78 -5.41 -4.04
CA GLY A 2 -8.06 -4.55 -3.10
C GLY A 2 -8.09 -3.08 -3.56
N PRO A 3 -7.93 -2.11 -2.65
CA PRO A 3 -7.83 -0.70 -3.04
C PRO A 3 -6.57 -0.49 -3.89
N GLU A 4 -6.66 0.32 -4.94
CA GLU A 4 -5.54 0.54 -5.86
C GLU A 4 -4.43 1.39 -5.22
N CYS A 5 -3.50 0.72 -4.53
CA CYS A 5 -2.36 1.35 -3.86
C CYS A 5 -1.55 2.28 -4.79
N ALA A 6 -1.57 1.99 -6.10
CA ALA A 6 -0.88 2.76 -7.12
C ALA A 6 -1.36 4.22 -7.19
N SER A 7 -2.66 4.51 -7.06
CA SER A 7 -3.18 5.88 -7.11
C SER A 7 -3.08 6.61 -5.76
N TRP A 8 -3.19 5.87 -4.66
CA TRP A 8 -3.30 6.45 -3.31
C TRP A 8 -1.94 6.62 -2.59
N GLY A 9 -0.88 5.98 -3.08
CA GLY A 9 0.46 6.01 -2.49
C GLY A 9 1.29 7.26 -2.81
N ILE A 10 2.38 7.48 -2.07
CA ILE A 10 3.33 8.60 -2.29
C ILE A 10 3.83 8.69 -3.74
N PRO A 11 4.27 7.60 -4.41
CA PRO A 11 4.87 7.69 -5.74
C PRO A 11 3.96 8.33 -6.78
N ALA A 12 2.64 8.12 -6.67
CA ALA A 12 1.68 8.68 -7.60
C ALA A 12 1.13 10.05 -7.19
N ARG A 13 1.49 10.62 -6.03
CA ARG A 13 0.92 11.92 -5.60
C ARG A 13 1.23 13.06 -6.57
N GLY A 14 2.44 13.07 -7.14
CA GLY A 14 2.85 14.10 -8.11
C GLY A 14 1.98 14.09 -9.38
N THR A 15 1.59 12.90 -9.83
CA THR A 15 0.78 12.69 -11.04
C THR A 15 -0.72 12.76 -10.74
N SER A 16 -1.18 12.03 -9.73
CA SER A 16 -2.59 11.96 -9.31
C SER A 16 -3.09 13.27 -8.70
N LYS A 17 -2.21 14.20 -8.32
CA LYS A 17 -2.54 15.46 -7.63
C LYS A 17 -3.36 15.29 -6.34
N ARG A 18 -3.41 14.07 -5.78
CA ARG A 18 -4.12 13.80 -4.52
C ARG A 18 -3.36 14.43 -3.36
N THR A 19 -4.09 15.14 -2.51
CA THR A 19 -3.60 15.72 -1.25
C THR A 19 -4.59 15.44 -0.13
N TYR A 20 -4.25 15.82 1.10
CA TYR A 20 -5.18 15.71 2.23
C TYR A 20 -6.44 16.57 2.05
N ILE A 21 -6.32 17.71 1.37
CA ILE A 21 -7.44 18.63 1.10
C ILE A 21 -8.14 18.32 -0.24
N ASN A 22 -7.44 17.71 -1.19
CA ASN A 22 -7.99 17.23 -2.45
C ASN A 22 -7.79 15.71 -2.57
N PRO A 23 -8.59 14.90 -1.85
CA PRO A 23 -8.45 13.46 -1.90
C PRO A 23 -8.86 12.87 -3.25
N PHE A 24 -9.72 13.53 -4.03
CA PHE A 24 -10.16 13.07 -5.35
C PHE A 24 -9.05 13.14 -6.41
N GLY A 25 -8.15 14.12 -6.30
CA GLY A 25 -7.04 14.30 -7.23
C GLY A 25 -7.47 14.76 -8.62
N ALA A 26 -6.62 14.47 -9.60
CA ALA A 26 -6.77 14.76 -11.02
C ALA A 26 -7.70 13.75 -11.71
N MET A 27 -9.02 13.97 -11.63
CA MET A 27 -10.05 13.08 -12.18
C MET A 27 -10.01 12.91 -13.70
N GLU A 28 -9.32 13.80 -14.41
CA GLU A 28 -9.06 13.72 -15.85
C GLU A 28 -8.15 12.54 -16.23
N LEU A 29 -7.41 12.00 -15.26
CA LEU A 29 -6.54 10.83 -15.45
C LEU A 29 -7.33 9.56 -15.16
N GLY A 30 -7.43 8.65 -16.13
CA GLY A 30 -8.24 7.42 -16.02
C GLY A 30 -7.94 6.61 -14.75
N PHE A 31 -6.66 6.37 -14.44
CA PHE A 31 -6.27 5.62 -13.23
C PHE A 31 -6.67 6.30 -11.90
N VAL A 32 -6.90 7.62 -11.90
CA VAL A 32 -7.40 8.35 -10.73
C VAL A 32 -8.90 8.18 -10.62
N ALA A 33 -9.64 8.31 -11.72
CA ALA A 33 -11.08 8.06 -11.76
C ALA A 33 -11.41 6.62 -11.36
N ASP A 34 -10.73 5.64 -11.95
CA ASP A 34 -10.88 4.21 -11.67
C ASP A 34 -10.58 3.90 -10.20
N ALA A 35 -9.53 4.49 -9.64
CA ALA A 35 -9.19 4.32 -8.24
C ALA A 35 -10.26 4.91 -7.29
N ASN A 36 -10.92 6.01 -7.65
CA ASN A 36 -12.04 6.56 -6.87
C ASN A 36 -13.29 5.67 -6.96
N GLU A 37 -13.58 5.10 -8.14
CA GLU A 37 -14.66 4.12 -8.33
C GLU A 37 -14.38 2.83 -7.53
N CYS A 38 -13.13 2.36 -7.55
CA CYS A 38 -12.65 1.20 -6.81
C CYS A 38 -12.92 1.33 -5.31
N VAL A 39 -12.78 2.53 -4.73
CA VAL A 39 -13.15 2.77 -3.33
C VAL A 39 -14.65 2.55 -3.07
N ALA A 40 -15.52 2.93 -4.01
CA ALA A 40 -16.97 2.70 -3.87
C ALA A 40 -17.29 1.21 -3.80
N LYS A 41 -16.74 0.45 -4.74
CA LYS A 41 -16.88 -1.00 -4.83
C LYS A 41 -16.30 -1.69 -3.60
N LEU A 42 -15.14 -1.22 -3.13
CA LEU A 42 -14.52 -1.69 -1.89
C LEU A 42 -15.47 -1.52 -0.70
N VAL A 43 -15.98 -0.30 -0.46
CA VAL A 43 -16.88 -0.02 0.66
C VAL A 43 -18.14 -0.89 0.60
N LEU A 44 -18.72 -1.07 -0.60
CA LEU A 44 -19.85 -1.98 -0.79
C LEU A 44 -19.50 -3.43 -0.40
N CYS A 45 -18.34 -3.94 -0.82
CA CYS A 45 -17.87 -5.26 -0.43
C CYS A 45 -17.69 -5.38 1.09
N LEU A 46 -17.15 -4.35 1.76
CA LEU A 46 -16.98 -4.36 3.22
C LEU A 46 -18.31 -4.39 3.95
N LEU A 47 -19.30 -3.62 3.48
CA LEU A 47 -20.66 -3.65 4.01
C LEU A 47 -21.28 -5.04 3.88
N LEU A 48 -21.09 -5.71 2.74
CA LEU A 48 -21.56 -7.07 2.53
C LEU A 48 -20.85 -8.08 3.45
N MET A 49 -19.54 -7.95 3.64
CA MET A 49 -18.79 -8.80 4.59
C MET A 49 -19.29 -8.60 6.02
N MET A 50 -19.51 -7.36 6.44
CA MET A 50 -20.08 -7.03 7.76
C MET A 50 -21.48 -7.63 7.93
N ALA A 51 -22.34 -7.54 6.92
CA ALA A 51 -23.68 -8.13 6.93
C ALA A 51 -23.66 -9.67 7.00
N LYS A 52 -22.55 -10.30 6.60
CA LYS A 52 -22.32 -11.75 6.70
C LYS A 52 -21.54 -12.15 7.95
N HIS A 53 -21.33 -11.23 8.89
CA HIS A 53 -20.52 -11.44 10.10
C HIS A 53 -19.09 -11.92 9.80
N ALA A 54 -18.54 -11.54 8.64
CA ALA A 54 -17.19 -11.87 8.24
C ALA A 54 -16.18 -10.80 8.68
N TYR A 55 -14.94 -11.21 8.88
CA TYR A 55 -13.84 -10.29 9.11
C TYR A 55 -13.25 -9.79 7.79
N PHE A 56 -12.96 -8.50 7.70
CA PHE A 56 -12.20 -7.93 6.59
C PHE A 56 -10.83 -7.45 7.05
N VAL A 57 -9.87 -7.46 6.15
CA VAL A 57 -8.56 -6.83 6.35
C VAL A 57 -8.20 -6.08 5.07
N ILE A 58 -7.95 -4.78 5.21
CA ILE A 58 -7.49 -3.93 4.12
C ILE A 58 -6.07 -3.50 4.41
N GLU A 59 -5.13 -3.97 3.60
CA GLU A 59 -3.74 -3.54 3.61
C GLU A 59 -3.54 -2.32 2.70
N GLN A 60 -2.81 -1.32 3.19
CA GLN A 60 -2.37 -0.17 2.42
C GLN A 60 -0.95 0.23 2.82
N PRO A 61 -0.17 0.87 1.92
CA PRO A 61 1.04 1.57 2.32
C PRO A 61 0.73 2.57 3.44
N ALA A 62 1.60 2.69 4.45
CA ALA A 62 1.33 3.54 5.63
C ALA A 62 1.06 5.02 5.32
N ASN A 63 1.53 5.48 4.15
CA ASN A 63 1.34 6.84 3.66
C ASN A 63 0.24 6.94 2.58
N SER A 64 -0.64 5.94 2.47
CA SER A 64 -1.79 5.98 1.56
C SER A 64 -2.77 7.08 1.98
N LEU A 65 -3.37 7.75 0.99
CA LEU A 65 -4.46 8.72 1.22
C LEU A 65 -5.85 8.07 1.20
N LEU A 66 -5.96 6.73 1.12
CA LEU A 66 -7.24 6.02 1.07
C LEU A 66 -8.20 6.42 2.21
N GLN A 67 -7.66 6.61 3.42
CA GLN A 67 -8.42 7.05 4.60
C GLN A 67 -9.11 8.42 4.46
N LYS A 68 -8.74 9.20 3.44
CA LYS A 68 -9.33 10.50 3.10
C LYS A 68 -10.25 10.45 1.90
N ALA A 69 -10.41 9.29 1.27
CA ALA A 69 -11.45 9.11 0.28
C ALA A 69 -12.81 9.18 0.98
N HIS A 70 -13.67 10.11 0.56
CA HIS A 70 -14.93 10.43 1.25
C HIS A 70 -15.73 9.18 1.67
N ARG A 71 -15.96 8.24 0.75
CA ARG A 71 -16.72 7.01 1.04
C ARG A 71 -16.05 6.11 2.08
N PHE A 72 -14.72 5.99 2.02
CA PHE A 72 -13.97 5.17 2.97
C PHE A 72 -13.89 5.86 4.34
N GLU A 73 -13.72 7.19 4.36
CA GLU A 73 -13.77 8.01 5.58
C GLU A 73 -15.13 7.88 6.28
N THR A 74 -16.24 7.97 5.51
CA THR A 74 -17.59 7.74 6.05
C THR A 74 -17.74 6.33 6.61
N PHE A 75 -17.22 5.32 5.92
CA PHE A 75 -17.28 3.93 6.38
C PHE A 75 -16.56 3.76 7.73
N ILE A 76 -15.30 4.19 7.84
CA ILE A 76 -14.48 3.97 9.04
C ILE A 76 -14.87 4.85 10.24
N ASN A 77 -15.48 6.02 10.02
CA ASN A 77 -15.79 6.97 11.09
C ASN A 77 -17.28 6.98 11.49
N HIS A 78 -18.19 6.61 10.59
CA HIS A 78 -19.63 6.79 10.81
C HIS A 78 -20.46 5.51 10.61
N THR A 79 -19.89 4.44 10.06
CA THR A 79 -20.68 3.25 9.72
C THR A 79 -20.39 2.07 10.64
N CYS A 80 -19.12 1.80 10.93
CA CYS A 80 -18.74 0.70 11.82
C CYS A 80 -17.47 1.02 12.59
N TYR A 81 -17.24 0.27 13.65
CA TYR A 81 -15.97 0.33 14.38
C TYR A 81 -14.89 -0.38 13.58
N VAL A 82 -13.82 0.36 13.25
CA VAL A 82 -12.67 -0.15 12.48
C VAL A 82 -11.39 0.02 13.28
N TYR A 83 -10.73 -1.09 13.57
CA TYR A 83 -9.37 -1.12 14.10
C TYR A 83 -8.39 -0.75 13.00
N SER A 84 -7.36 0.03 13.35
CA SER A 84 -6.24 0.33 12.46
C SER A 84 -4.92 0.03 13.13
N CYS A 85 -4.01 -0.62 12.39
CA CYS A 85 -2.71 -1.01 12.90
C CYS A 85 -1.61 -0.69 11.88
N ARG A 86 -0.57 0.03 12.32
CA ARG A 86 0.64 0.28 11.54
C ARG A 86 1.72 -0.72 11.93
N PHE A 87 2.38 -1.31 10.94
CA PHE A 87 3.45 -2.28 11.15
C PHE A 87 4.44 -2.32 9.99
N TRP A 88 5.58 -2.97 10.21
CA TRP A 88 6.58 -3.22 9.20
C TRP A 88 6.40 -4.62 8.61
N MET A 89 6.14 -4.73 7.30
CA MET A 89 5.97 -6.04 6.67
C MET A 89 7.23 -6.92 6.80
N GLN A 90 8.42 -6.33 6.88
CA GLN A 90 9.67 -7.07 7.05
C GLN A 90 9.78 -7.80 8.39
N LEU A 91 9.05 -7.37 9.42
CA LEU A 91 8.95 -8.12 10.68
C LEU A 91 8.08 -9.37 10.53
N HIS A 92 7.30 -9.47 9.45
CA HIS A 92 6.50 -10.63 9.07
C HIS A 92 7.13 -11.42 7.90
N GLY A 93 8.44 -11.25 7.67
CA GLY A 93 9.18 -12.01 6.65
C GLY A 93 9.22 -11.40 5.25
N HIS A 94 8.66 -10.21 5.03
CA HIS A 94 8.76 -9.54 3.72
C HIS A 94 10.19 -9.09 3.42
N GLY A 95 10.69 -9.29 2.20
CA GLY A 95 12.07 -8.99 1.81
C GLY A 95 12.46 -7.50 1.78
N SER A 96 11.49 -6.61 1.99
CA SER A 96 11.73 -5.15 2.01
C SER A 96 11.03 -4.48 3.19
N PRO A 97 11.61 -3.40 3.76
CA PRO A 97 11.06 -2.63 4.87
C PRO A 97 9.87 -1.77 4.41
N LYS A 98 8.75 -2.40 4.06
CA LYS A 98 7.52 -1.69 3.64
C LYS A 98 6.68 -1.32 4.88
N PRO A 99 6.60 -0.02 5.24
CA PRO A 99 5.69 0.43 6.29
C PRO A 99 4.25 0.36 5.78
N THR A 100 3.40 -0.27 6.56
CA THR A 100 2.05 -0.69 6.14
C THR A 100 1.04 -0.32 7.21
N ILE A 101 -0.16 0.03 6.79
CA ILE A 101 -1.34 0.20 7.64
C ILE A 101 -2.40 -0.82 7.24
N CYS A 102 -2.98 -1.49 8.22
CA CYS A 102 -4.13 -2.37 8.04
C CYS A 102 -5.38 -1.78 8.69
N TYR A 103 -6.53 -1.95 8.05
CA TYR A 103 -7.85 -1.65 8.59
C TYR A 103 -8.67 -2.94 8.70
N SER A 104 -9.36 -3.14 9.82
CA SER A 104 -10.16 -4.35 10.06
C SER A 104 -11.31 -4.09 11.04
N ASN A 105 -12.40 -4.83 10.93
CA ASN A 105 -13.40 -4.94 12.00
C ASN A 105 -12.99 -5.91 13.12
N ALA A 106 -11.80 -6.52 13.04
CA ALA A 106 -11.32 -7.51 14.00
C ALA A 106 -10.18 -6.96 14.88
N PRO A 107 -10.26 -7.09 16.22
CA PRO A 107 -9.27 -6.52 17.14
C PRO A 107 -7.88 -7.16 17.02
N TRP A 108 -7.80 -8.42 16.56
CA TRP A 108 -6.53 -9.14 16.41
C TRP A 108 -5.58 -8.47 15.42
N VAL A 109 -6.06 -7.56 14.56
CA VAL A 109 -5.21 -6.80 13.64
C VAL A 109 -4.11 -6.00 14.37
N ASN A 110 -4.33 -5.65 15.64
CA ASN A 110 -3.34 -4.97 16.48
C ASN A 110 -2.10 -5.85 16.77
N CYS A 111 -2.24 -7.18 16.71
CA CYS A 111 -1.14 -8.11 16.88
C CYS A 111 -0.15 -8.08 15.69
N LEU A 112 -0.52 -7.42 14.57
CA LEU A 112 0.41 -7.21 13.45
C LEU A 112 1.55 -6.24 13.80
N ASN A 113 1.39 -5.40 14.83
CA ASN A 113 2.46 -4.52 15.27
C ASN A 113 3.46 -5.27 16.16
N LEU A 114 4.51 -5.82 15.53
CA LEU A 114 5.63 -6.47 16.21
C LEU A 114 6.68 -5.47 16.74
N GLY A 115 6.36 -4.18 16.76
CA GLY A 115 7.24 -3.11 17.22
C GLY A 115 8.08 -2.47 16.12
N PRO A 116 9.09 -1.67 16.49
CA PRO A 116 9.91 -0.93 15.54
C PRO A 116 10.87 -1.85 14.78
N LEU A 117 11.04 -1.60 13.49
CA LEU A 117 12.04 -2.31 12.68
C LEU A 117 13.46 -1.85 13.06
N ARG A 118 14.17 -2.69 13.80
CA ARG A 118 15.57 -2.45 14.20
C ARG A 118 16.51 -2.58 13.00
N LYS A 119 17.60 -1.79 13.00
CA LYS A 119 18.60 -1.77 11.91
C LYS A 119 19.18 -3.16 11.61
N GLY A 120 19.47 -3.96 12.64
CA GLY A 120 20.01 -5.32 12.47
C GLY A 120 19.04 -6.24 11.71
N VAL A 121 17.76 -6.24 12.09
CA VAL A 121 16.72 -7.03 11.44
C VAL A 121 16.51 -6.57 9.99
N ARG A 122 16.48 -5.25 9.78
CA ARG A 122 16.39 -4.69 8.42
C ARG A 122 17.52 -5.17 7.53
N LEU A 123 18.77 -5.12 8.00
CA LEU A 123 19.92 -5.53 7.21
C LEU A 123 19.94 -7.03 6.95
N ALA A 124 19.61 -7.84 7.95
CA ALA A 124 19.57 -9.30 7.82
C ALA A 124 18.51 -9.77 6.80
N ASN A 125 17.36 -9.10 6.76
CA ASN A 125 16.22 -9.51 5.94
C ASN A 125 16.11 -8.75 4.61
N THR A 126 17.00 -7.78 4.33
CA THR A 126 16.99 -7.06 3.05
C THR A 126 17.88 -7.81 2.08
N VAL A 127 17.27 -8.51 1.14
CA VAL A 127 17.99 -9.18 0.05
C VAL A 127 18.11 -8.20 -1.12
N LEU A 128 19.34 -7.78 -1.43
CA LEU A 128 19.60 -6.86 -2.53
C LEU A 128 20.13 -7.63 -3.74
N HIS A 129 19.23 -8.07 -4.62
CA HIS A 129 19.62 -8.66 -5.89
C HIS A 129 20.03 -7.56 -6.87
N THR A 130 21.34 -7.49 -7.15
CA THR A 130 21.87 -6.56 -8.15
C THR A 130 21.95 -7.26 -9.50
N THR A 131 21.02 -6.97 -10.41
CA THR A 131 21.18 -7.38 -11.81
C THR A 131 22.13 -6.42 -12.53
N ARG A 132 23.36 -6.84 -12.83
CA ARG A 132 24.23 -6.14 -13.78
C ARG A 132 23.75 -6.47 -15.20
N GLN A 133 23.15 -5.50 -15.89
CA GLN A 133 22.99 -5.59 -17.34
C GLN A 133 24.20 -4.97 -18.01
N THR A 134 25.02 -5.79 -18.67
CA THR A 134 26.11 -5.30 -19.54
C THR A 134 25.49 -4.91 -20.88
N LEU A 135 25.29 -3.62 -21.12
CA LEU A 135 24.88 -3.12 -22.42
C LEU A 135 26.07 -3.21 -23.38
N ARG A 136 25.96 -4.06 -24.40
CA ARG A 136 26.98 -4.19 -25.47
C ARG A 136 26.68 -3.15 -26.55
N ASN A 137 27.02 -1.89 -26.29
CA ASN A 137 27.06 -0.89 -27.37
C ASN A 137 28.35 -1.10 -28.17
N GLY A 138 28.23 -1.12 -29.50
CA GLY A 138 29.33 -1.33 -30.45
C GLY A 138 30.39 -0.24 -30.47
N GLY A 139 31.05 0.00 -29.34
CA GLY A 139 32.10 1.01 -29.19
C GLY A 139 32.57 1.34 -27.77
N GLY A 140 32.08 0.66 -26.72
CA GLY A 140 32.61 0.85 -25.35
C GLY A 140 31.67 0.36 -24.25
N ASN A 141 32.23 -0.23 -23.20
CA ASN A 141 31.48 -0.76 -22.06
C ASN A 141 31.00 0.37 -21.14
N LEU A 142 29.73 0.76 -21.22
CA LEU A 142 29.08 1.59 -20.20
C LEU A 142 28.27 0.67 -19.27
N ALA A 143 28.72 0.53 -18.02
CA ALA A 143 27.99 -0.24 -17.01
C ALA A 143 26.87 0.63 -16.42
N MET A 144 25.60 0.32 -16.74
CA MET A 144 24.45 0.95 -16.11
C MET A 144 23.97 0.06 -14.94
N ILE A 145 24.00 0.57 -13.71
CA ILE A 145 23.46 -0.12 -12.54
C ILE A 145 21.96 0.17 -12.47
N ARG A 146 21.14 -0.86 -12.67
CA ARG A 146 19.68 -0.77 -12.52
C ARG A 146 19.26 -1.54 -11.27
N PHE A 147 18.67 -0.84 -10.31
CA PHE A 147 18.09 -1.46 -9.12
C PHE A 147 16.70 -2.00 -9.46
N SER A 148 16.49 -3.30 -9.29
CA SER A 148 15.19 -3.94 -9.46
C SER A 148 14.88 -4.77 -8.22
N LEU A 149 13.69 -4.56 -7.65
CA LEU A 149 13.16 -5.37 -6.55
C LEU A 149 12.28 -6.46 -7.15
N THR A 150 12.75 -7.71 -7.18
CA THR A 150 11.91 -8.86 -7.56
C THR A 150 11.83 -9.86 -6.41
N HIS A 151 10.62 -10.41 -6.22
CA HIS A 151 10.27 -11.31 -5.12
C HIS A 151 10.72 -12.74 -5.47
N GLY A 152 11.63 -13.31 -4.69
CA GLY A 152 11.91 -14.75 -4.72
C GLY A 152 10.90 -15.47 -3.84
N ILE A 153 10.20 -16.45 -4.41
CA ILE A 153 9.45 -17.49 -3.69
C ILE A 153 10.46 -18.52 -3.19
#